data_AF-A0A3P8KJB1-F1
#
_entry.id   AF-A0A3P8KJB1-F1
#
_cell.length_a   1.000
_cell.length_b   1.000
_cell.length_c   1.000
_cell.angle_alpha   90.00
_cell.angle_beta   90.00
_cell.angle_gamma   90.00
#
_symmetry.space_group_name_H-M   'P 1'
#
loop_
_entity.id
_entity.type
_entity.pdbx_description
1 polymer ?
#
loop_
_entity_poly.entity_id
_entity_poly.type
_entity_poly.pdbx_seq_one_letter_code
_entity_poly.pdbx_strand_id
1 'polypeptide(L)'
;MPTIDLSQLPSPTIIEELDFETILAEVKAVMVAAFPADQQSAVAAALGLESEPLNIIAQAMAYRELLLRQRINEGAAACMLSHSTGDDLDNIAANLDTERLTITAATDSADAVMESDEALRLRAQAAFEGMSVAGPSGSV
;
A
#
# COMPACT_ATOMS: atom_id res chain seq x y z
N MET A 1 3.87 19.32 -20.63
CA MET A 1 5.09 18.48 -20.86
C MET A 1 4.62 17.07 -21.24
N PRO A 2 5.45 16.12 -21.70
CA PRO A 2 4.97 14.73 -21.70
C PRO A 2 4.63 14.34 -20.26
N THR A 3 3.39 13.93 -20.03
CA THR A 3 2.96 13.39 -18.74
C THR A 3 3.84 12.19 -18.40
N ILE A 4 4.42 12.18 -17.20
CA ILE A 4 5.22 11.05 -16.73
C ILE A 4 4.26 9.88 -16.50
N ASP A 5 4.54 8.73 -17.11
CA ASP A 5 3.79 7.51 -16.83
C ASP A 5 4.12 7.03 -15.41
N LEU A 6 3.18 7.28 -14.49
CA LEU A 6 3.32 6.94 -13.08
C LEU A 6 3.42 5.42 -12.85
N SER A 7 2.95 4.59 -13.79
CA SER A 7 3.05 3.13 -13.70
C SER A 7 4.48 2.59 -13.88
N GLN A 8 5.37 3.41 -14.46
CA GLN A 8 6.77 3.05 -14.69
C GLN A 8 7.69 3.48 -13.54
N LEU A 9 7.15 4.11 -12.50
CA LEU A 9 7.94 4.47 -11.33
C LEU A 9 8.38 3.20 -10.57
N PRO A 10 9.60 3.18 -10.03
CA PRO A 10 9.99 2.10 -9.13
C PRO A 10 9.07 2.09 -7.91
N SER A 11 8.82 0.90 -7.36
CA SER A 11 8.04 0.77 -6.13
C SER A 11 8.66 1.61 -5.01
N PRO A 12 7.86 2.42 -4.29
CA PRO A 12 8.34 3.23 -3.17
C PRO A 12 8.99 2.36 -2.10
N THR A 13 10.10 2.81 -1.53
CA THR A 13 10.83 2.07 -0.48
C THR A 13 10.00 1.81 0.79
N ILE A 14 8.96 2.61 1.03
CA ILE A 14 8.04 2.41 2.18
C ILE A 14 7.14 1.18 1.99
N ILE A 15 6.91 0.75 0.74
CA ILE A 15 6.16 -0.47 0.43
C ILE A 15 7.18 -1.61 0.43
N GLU A 16 7.21 -2.36 1.52
CA GLU A 16 8.14 -3.47 1.68
C GLU A 16 7.61 -4.78 1.05
N GLU A 17 8.51 -5.58 0.47
CA GLU A 17 8.19 -6.96 0.10
C GLU A 17 8.16 -7.82 1.37
N LEU A 18 7.02 -8.45 1.64
CA LEU A 18 6.79 -9.20 2.86
C LEU A 18 7.09 -10.69 2.65
N ASP A 19 7.95 -11.23 3.49
CA ASP A 19 8.25 -12.66 3.56
C ASP A 19 7.97 -13.20 4.97
N PHE A 20 7.13 -14.23 5.04
CA PHE A 20 6.71 -14.81 6.31
C PHE A 20 7.87 -15.44 7.07
N GLU A 21 8.77 -16.16 6.38
CA GLU A 21 9.88 -16.87 7.03
C GLU A 21 10.91 -15.90 7.60
N THR A 22 11.16 -14.79 6.91
CA THR A 22 11.99 -13.69 7.40
C THR A 22 11.39 -13.10 8.68
N ILE A 23 10.10 -12.75 8.68
CA ILE A 23 9.41 -12.21 9.86
C ILE A 23 9.42 -13.24 11.01
N LEU A 24 9.18 -14.52 10.72
CA LEU A 24 9.21 -15.58 11.73
C LEU A 24 10.59 -15.71 12.38
N ALA A 25 11.67 -15.62 11.60
CA ALA A 25 13.02 -15.63 12.12
C ALA A 25 13.29 -14.43 13.05
N GLU A 26 12.84 -13.24 12.68
CA GLU A 26 12.92 -12.03 13.51
C GLU A 26 12.14 -12.18 14.82
N VAL A 27 10.89 -12.64 14.75
CA VAL A 27 10.04 -12.89 15.92
C VAL A 27 10.70 -13.90 16.86
N LYS A 28 11.22 -15.02 16.34
CA LYS A 28 11.93 -16.01 17.16
C LYS A 28 13.17 -15.41 17.83
N ALA A 29 13.93 -14.57 17.13
CA ALA A 29 15.09 -13.90 17.70
C ALA A 29 14.70 -12.96 18.86
N VAL A 30 13.61 -12.19 18.70
CA VAL A 30 13.05 -11.33 19.76
C VAL A 30 12.59 -12.16 20.95
N MET A 31 11.90 -13.28 20.70
CA MET A 31 11.46 -14.20 21.75
C MET A 31 12.63 -14.76 22.54
N VAL A 32 13.70 -15.24 21.86
CA VAL A 32 14.91 -15.75 22.53
C VAL A 32 15.59 -14.67 23.36
N ALA A 33 15.76 -13.46 22.80
CA ALA A 33 16.44 -12.35 23.47
C ALA A 33 15.72 -11.88 24.75
N ALA A 34 14.42 -12.15 24.89
CA ALA A 34 13.63 -11.82 26.07
C ALA A 34 13.92 -12.74 27.28
N PHE A 35 14.56 -13.90 27.08
CA PHE A 35 14.92 -14.81 28.18
C PHE A 35 16.30 -14.47 28.78
N PRO A 36 16.53 -14.83 30.06
CA PRO A 36 17.86 -14.78 30.68
C PRO A 36 18.91 -15.52 29.85
N ALA A 37 20.15 -14.97 29.80
CA ALA A 37 21.22 -15.47 28.93
C ALA A 37 21.53 -16.97 29.10
N ASP A 38 21.41 -17.49 30.32
CA ASP A 38 21.59 -18.91 30.64
C ASP A 38 20.48 -19.82 30.09
N GLN A 39 19.32 -19.27 29.74
CA GLN A 39 18.16 -19.99 29.20
C GLN A 39 18.02 -19.87 27.67
N GLN A 40 18.65 -18.86 27.05
CA GLN A 40 18.49 -18.55 25.62
C GLN A 40 18.79 -19.74 24.71
N SER A 41 19.85 -20.51 25.00
CA SER A 41 20.20 -21.70 24.20
C SER A 41 19.11 -22.78 24.25
N ALA A 42 18.47 -22.98 25.39
CA ALA A 42 17.41 -23.98 25.54
C ALA A 42 16.12 -23.52 24.83
N VAL A 43 15.79 -22.23 24.94
CA VAL A 43 14.62 -21.63 24.28
C VAL A 43 14.79 -21.64 22.75
N ALA A 44 15.97 -21.29 22.24
CA ALA A 44 16.25 -21.35 20.81
C ALA A 44 16.11 -22.78 20.26
N ALA A 45 16.57 -23.78 21.00
CA ALA A 45 16.38 -25.19 20.63
C ALA A 45 14.90 -25.59 20.61
N ALA A 46 14.12 -25.17 21.61
CA ALA A 46 12.68 -25.41 21.68
C ALA A 46 11.94 -24.77 20.50
N LEU A 47 12.23 -23.51 20.16
CA LEU A 47 11.66 -22.79 19.02
C LEU A 47 12.04 -23.38 17.65
N GLY A 48 13.04 -24.25 17.59
CA GLY A 48 13.39 -25.01 16.39
C GLY A 48 12.50 -26.22 16.13
N LEU A 49 11.72 -26.67 17.12
CA LEU A 49 10.84 -27.83 16.98
C LEU A 49 9.45 -27.40 16.53
N GLU A 50 8.95 -27.99 15.44
CA GLU A 50 7.64 -27.63 14.87
C GLU A 50 6.47 -27.88 15.82
N SER A 51 6.56 -28.95 16.62
CA SER A 51 5.53 -29.34 17.58
C SER A 51 5.55 -28.54 18.89
N GLU A 52 6.53 -27.65 19.09
CA GLU A 52 6.65 -26.87 20.31
C GLU A 52 5.60 -25.73 20.33
N PRO A 53 4.75 -25.62 21.37
CA PRO A 53 3.81 -24.51 21.54
C PRO A 53 4.37 -23.10 21.32
N LEU A 54 5.58 -22.78 21.81
CA LEU A 54 6.33 -21.54 21.58
C LEU A 54 6.57 -21.30 20.09
N ASN A 55 6.91 -22.33 19.32
CA ASN A 55 7.10 -22.17 17.87
C ASN A 55 5.76 -21.88 17.16
N ILE A 56 4.68 -22.54 17.58
CA ILE A 56 3.33 -22.26 17.06
C ILE A 56 2.90 -20.83 17.40
N ILE A 57 3.18 -20.36 18.62
CA ILE A 57 2.93 -18.97 19.03
C ILE A 57 3.76 -17.99 18.18
N ALA A 58 5.05 -18.29 17.94
CA ALA A 58 5.91 -17.47 17.08
C ALA A 58 5.33 -17.34 15.67
N GLN A 59 4.83 -18.44 15.09
CA GLN A 59 4.17 -18.44 13.77
C GLN A 59 2.89 -17.60 13.77
N ALA A 60 2.06 -17.72 14.82
CA ALA A 60 0.85 -16.91 14.95
C ALA A 60 1.17 -15.40 15.05
N MET A 61 2.23 -15.05 15.79
CA MET A 61 2.72 -13.67 15.89
C MET A 61 3.26 -13.16 14.56
N ALA A 62 4.11 -13.93 13.86
CA ALA A 62 4.65 -13.58 12.56
C ALA A 62 3.54 -13.38 11.52
N TYR A 63 2.50 -14.21 11.53
CA TYR A 63 1.34 -14.06 10.65
C TYR A 63 0.57 -12.76 10.94
N ARG A 64 0.33 -12.45 12.22
CA ARG A 64 -0.33 -11.20 12.62
C ARG A 64 0.50 -9.98 12.24
N GLU A 65 1.82 -10.05 12.37
CA GLU A 65 2.73 -8.98 11.98
C GLU A 65 2.75 -8.78 10.47
N LEU A 66 2.78 -9.86 9.68
CA LEU A 66 2.69 -9.80 8.21
C LEU A 66 1.41 -9.07 7.78
N LEU A 67 0.25 -9.41 8.37
CA LEU A 67 -1.00 -8.72 8.05
C LEU A 67 -0.99 -7.23 8.44
N LEU A 68 -0.36 -6.88 9.56
CA LEU A 68 -0.21 -5.48 9.98
C LEU A 68 0.70 -4.69 9.04
N ARG A 69 1.84 -5.27 8.64
CA ARG A 69 2.77 -4.67 7.67
C ARG A 69 2.11 -4.55 6.29
N GLN A 70 1.35 -5.55 5.85
CA GLN A 70 0.54 -5.47 4.63
C GLN A 70 -0.46 -4.32 4.69
N ARG A 71 -1.14 -4.14 5.83
CA ARG A 71 -2.07 -3.04 6.02
C ARG A 71 -1.37 -1.67 5.99
N ILE A 72 -0.15 -1.58 6.51
CA ILE A 72 0.68 -0.37 6.44
C ILE A 72 1.08 -0.09 4.98
N ASN A 73 1.51 -1.10 4.23
CA ASN A 73 1.83 -0.98 2.80
C ASN A 73 0.64 -0.45 1.99
N GLU A 74 -0.55 -1.02 2.21
CA GLU A 74 -1.80 -0.56 1.57
C GLU A 74 -2.11 0.89 1.94
N GLY A 75 -2.00 1.27 3.21
CA GLY A 75 -2.24 2.63 3.66
C GLY A 75 -1.23 3.64 3.08
N ALA A 76 0.04 3.25 2.94
CA ALA A 76 1.05 4.07 2.29
C ALA A 76 0.76 4.25 0.79
N ALA A 77 0.37 3.18 0.10
CA ALA A 77 -0.02 3.22 -1.31
C ALA A 77 -1.24 4.13 -1.55
N ALA A 78 -2.26 4.06 -0.68
CA ALA A 78 -3.45 4.91 -0.72
C ALA A 78 -3.13 6.41 -0.64
N CYS A 79 -2.02 6.78 0.00
CA CYS A 79 -1.58 8.17 0.11
C CYS A 79 -0.81 8.69 -1.13
N MET A 80 -0.60 7.87 -2.16
CA MET A 80 0.22 8.22 -3.33
C MET A 80 -0.61 8.16 -4.60
N LEU A 81 -0.66 9.27 -5.36
CA LEU A 81 -1.40 9.34 -6.63
C LEU A 81 -1.07 8.17 -7.58
N SER A 82 0.18 7.72 -7.62
CA SER A 82 0.63 6.62 -8.49
C SER A 82 0.13 5.24 -8.07
N HIS A 83 -0.27 5.03 -6.81
CA HIS A 83 -0.62 3.70 -6.27
C HIS A 83 -2.05 3.63 -5.70
N SER A 84 -2.66 4.77 -5.36
CA SER A 84 -4.02 4.84 -4.83
C SER A 84 -5.06 4.41 -5.87
N THR A 85 -6.16 3.80 -5.44
CA THR A 85 -7.28 3.34 -6.30
C THR A 85 -8.62 3.67 -5.65
N GLY A 86 -9.70 3.69 -6.43
CA GLY A 86 -11.07 3.93 -5.94
C GLY A 86 -11.18 5.22 -5.11
N ASP A 87 -11.84 5.14 -3.96
CA ASP A 87 -12.11 6.29 -3.08
C ASP A 87 -10.82 6.98 -2.58
N ASP A 88 -9.73 6.24 -2.37
CA ASP A 88 -8.46 6.83 -1.96
C ASP A 88 -7.89 7.71 -3.08
N LEU A 89 -7.98 7.24 -4.33
CA LEU A 89 -7.61 8.04 -5.50
C LEU A 89 -8.51 9.27 -5.65
N ASP A 90 -9.81 9.13 -5.39
CA ASP A 90 -10.76 10.25 -5.46
C ASP A 90 -10.40 11.34 -4.44
N ASN A 91 -10.05 10.96 -3.22
CA ASN A 91 -9.59 11.91 -2.19
C ASN A 91 -8.26 12.59 -2.57
N ILE A 92 -7.32 11.85 -3.14
CA ILE A 92 -6.05 12.43 -3.61
C ILE A 92 -6.27 13.37 -4.79
N ALA A 93 -7.13 13.00 -5.75
CA ALA A 93 -7.48 13.82 -6.91
C ALA A 93 -8.21 15.11 -6.49
N ALA A 94 -9.07 15.05 -5.46
CA ALA A 94 -9.76 16.21 -4.92
C ALA A 94 -8.81 17.29 -4.39
N ASN A 95 -7.65 16.91 -3.83
CA ASN A 95 -6.61 17.87 -3.43
C ASN A 95 -6.02 18.65 -4.61
N LEU A 96 -6.20 18.14 -5.82
CA LEU A 96 -5.76 18.72 -7.09
C LEU A 96 -6.92 19.37 -7.85
N ASP A 97 -8.04 19.67 -7.17
CA ASP A 97 -9.26 20.24 -7.75
C ASP A 97 -9.82 19.40 -8.92
N THR A 98 -9.64 18.07 -8.83
CA THR A 98 -10.08 17.11 -9.86
C THR A 98 -11.06 16.11 -9.26
N GLU A 99 -12.27 16.06 -9.82
CA GLU A 99 -13.30 15.09 -9.46
C GLU A 99 -13.46 14.00 -10.52
N ARG A 100 -13.87 12.79 -10.10
CA ARG A 100 -14.19 11.68 -11.00
C ARG A 100 -15.38 12.02 -11.86
N LEU A 101 -15.24 11.85 -13.17
CA LEU A 101 -16.32 12.12 -14.10
C LEU A 101 -17.35 10.98 -14.15
N THR A 102 -18.62 11.35 -14.28
CA THR A 102 -19.69 10.44 -14.71
C THR A 102 -19.70 10.38 -16.23
N ILE A 103 -19.34 9.23 -16.81
CA ILE A 103 -19.38 9.00 -18.27
C ILE A 103 -20.83 8.84 -18.73
N THR A 104 -21.59 8.01 -18.02
CA THR A 104 -23.00 7.76 -18.28
C THR A 104 -23.77 7.86 -16.98
N ALA A 105 -24.78 8.73 -16.93
CA ALA A 105 -25.63 8.86 -15.75
C ALA A 105 -26.39 7.57 -15.46
N ALA A 106 -26.69 7.33 -14.18
CA ALA A 106 -27.53 6.22 -13.77
C ALA A 106 -28.94 6.34 -14.38
N THR A 107 -29.57 5.19 -14.58
CA THR A 107 -30.98 5.07 -15.00
C THR A 107 -31.73 4.21 -13.98
N ASP A 108 -33.05 4.09 -14.12
CA ASP A 108 -33.88 3.26 -13.23
C ASP A 108 -33.47 1.77 -13.23
N SER A 109 -32.74 1.32 -14.25
CA SER A 109 -32.36 -0.08 -14.44
C SER A 109 -30.85 -0.32 -14.48
N ALA A 110 -30.02 0.71 -14.35
CA ALA A 110 -28.57 0.57 -14.42
C ALA A 110 -27.84 1.67 -13.63
N ASP A 111 -26.77 1.29 -12.94
CA ASP A 111 -25.90 2.23 -12.23
C ASP A 111 -25.14 3.15 -13.19
N ALA A 112 -24.63 4.27 -12.66
CA ALA A 112 -23.80 5.19 -13.42
C ALA A 112 -22.49 4.52 -13.84
N VAL A 113 -22.03 4.83 -15.06
CA VAL A 113 -20.70 4.45 -15.52
C VAL A 113 -19.75 5.59 -15.19
N MET A 114 -18.81 5.33 -14.30
CA MET A 114 -17.82 6.30 -13.84
C MET A 114 -16.53 6.21 -14.64
N GLU A 115 -15.78 7.30 -14.67
CA GLU A 115 -14.40 7.36 -15.14
C GLU A 115 -13.52 6.32 -14.44
N SER A 116 -12.57 5.73 -15.17
CA SER A 116 -11.63 4.75 -14.61
C SER A 116 -10.52 5.43 -13.79
N ASP A 117 -9.90 4.68 -12.87
CA ASP A 117 -8.79 5.19 -12.06
C ASP A 117 -7.60 5.65 -12.90
N GLU A 118 -7.34 4.97 -14.02
CA GLU A 118 -6.26 5.35 -14.93
C GLU A 118 -6.52 6.72 -15.56
N ALA A 119 -7.74 6.97 -16.04
CA ALA A 119 -8.14 8.24 -16.64
C ALA A 119 -8.17 9.38 -15.61
N LEU A 120 -8.73 9.12 -14.42
CA LEU A 120 -8.74 10.10 -13.33
C LEU A 120 -7.33 10.48 -12.90
N ARG A 121 -6.42 9.51 -12.78
CA ARG A 121 -5.03 9.75 -12.39
C ARG A 121 -4.30 10.64 -13.40
N LEU A 122 -4.51 10.42 -14.70
CA LEU A 122 -3.92 11.25 -15.75
C LEU A 122 -4.43 12.70 -15.69
N ARG A 123 -5.74 12.90 -15.47
CA ARG A 123 -6.34 14.23 -15.27
C ARG A 123 -5.79 14.92 -14.03
N ALA A 124 -5.78 14.22 -12.91
CA ALA A 124 -5.26 14.75 -11.64
C ALA A 124 -3.79 15.17 -11.77
N GLN A 125 -2.96 14.38 -12.47
CA GLN A 125 -1.56 14.73 -12.74
C GLN A 125 -1.42 16.00 -13.59
N ALA A 126 -2.33 16.23 -14.55
CA ALA A 126 -2.32 17.39 -15.43
C ALA A 126 -2.93 18.65 -14.80
N ALA A 127 -3.59 18.54 -13.64
CA ALA A 127 -4.34 19.65 -13.03
C ALA A 127 -3.51 20.94 -12.85
N PHE A 128 -2.23 20.83 -12.47
CA PHE A 128 -1.36 22.00 -12.32
C PHE A 128 -1.03 22.69 -13.65
N GLU A 129 -0.99 21.96 -14.78
CA GLU A 129 -0.77 22.57 -16.10
C GLU A 129 -2.00 23.38 -16.56
N GLY A 130 -3.21 22.97 -16.15
CA GLY A 130 -4.48 23.65 -16.41
C GLY A 130 -4.74 24.92 -15.58
N MET A 131 -4.01 25.13 -14.48
CA MET A 131 -4.21 26.31 -13.61
C MET A 131 -3.69 27.63 -14.22
N SER A 132 -2.96 27.57 -15.34
CA SER A 132 -2.42 28.76 -15.98
C SER A 132 -3.41 29.40 -16.95
N VAL A 133 -3.69 30.68 -16.75
CA VAL A 133 -4.58 31.48 -17.61
C VAL A 133 -3.87 32.11 -18.81
N ALA A 134 -2.54 31.97 -18.89
CA ALA A 134 -1.71 32.63 -19.91
C ALA A 134 -1.44 31.77 -21.16
N GLY A 135 -2.13 30.63 -21.30
CA GLY A 135 -1.99 29.73 -22.44
C GLY A 135 -0.61 29.08 -22.59
N PRO A 136 0.06 28.58 -21.51
CA PRO A 136 1.26 27.78 -21.69
C PRO A 136 0.92 26.49 -22.44
N SER A 137 1.92 25.84 -23.03
CA SER A 137 1.76 24.65 -23.87
C SER A 137 1.06 23.45 -23.21
N GLY A 138 0.81 23.49 -21.89
CA GLY A 138 0.09 22.44 -21.14
C GLY A 138 -1.31 22.83 -20.66
N SER A 139 -1.83 24.03 -20.92
CA SER A 139 -3.12 24.51 -20.40
C SER A 139 -4.32 24.18 -21.29
N VAL A 140 -4.44 22.93 -21.74
CA VAL A 140 -5.49 22.48 -22.69
C VAL A 140 -6.63 21.75 -21.99
#